data_AF-A0A972VHK7-F1
#
_entry.id   AF-A0A972VHK7-F1
#
_cell.length_a   1.000
_cell.length_b   1.000
_cell.length_c   1.000
_cell.angle_alpha   90.00
_cell.angle_beta   90.00
_cell.angle_gamma   90.00
#
_symmetry.space_group_name_H-M   'P 1'
#
loop_
_entity.id
_entity.type
_entity.pdbx_description
1 polymer ?
#
loop_
_entity_poly.entity_id
_entity_poly.type
_entity_poly.pdbx_seq_one_letter_code
_entity_poly.pdbx_strand_id
1 'polypeptide(L)'
;MKTTNHSNLMKLTLEVIVCLLVFCQVTRADFIFGEPEMVPNVNSGASDSGPQISRNGLELYFASTRDTGVNRIWVSKRLTTQDVWSSATPIDAPVDPAFEQVFPSVSADGLELHYADGTSGTQNPTGYGDSDIWVLTRASINDPWNAPENLGAVINTSSEESSPCISADGLELYYASNVPGYHNNSEIVMSTRASKEEPWGEPVILNNNVNGMFYEYNPFISTDGLSLFSSAGFSLQQVYVARRTTTAETWMWWEFFTPVNGFGTTHNVSYSDEDSTIYYTQGSNVFTLDFNIWQVKVTPVVDLNKDDAVDTFDVFELLGNWGPTDNSLYDIAPMPFGDGVVNGEDLIVLAEHMLIYEQSIDANGL
;
A
#
# COMPACT_ATOMS: atom_id res chain seq x y z
N MET A 1 38.80 45.81 43.91
CA MET A 1 37.65 44.92 44.18
C MET A 1 36.58 45.19 43.14
N LYS A 2 36.27 44.14 42.37
CA LYS A 2 35.14 43.84 41.46
C LYS A 2 34.35 44.99 40.79
N THR A 3 34.49 45.01 39.46
CA THR A 3 33.53 45.46 38.44
C THR A 3 32.69 44.26 37.93
N THR A 4 31.45 44.53 37.50
CA THR A 4 30.55 43.88 36.50
C THR A 4 29.09 43.81 37.00
N ASN A 5 28.03 43.89 36.20
CA ASN A 5 27.71 44.62 34.96
C ASN A 5 26.19 44.46 34.71
N HIS A 6 25.59 45.48 34.12
CA HIS A 6 24.42 45.54 33.22
C HIS A 6 23.21 44.57 33.29
N SER A 7 22.04 45.18 33.54
CA SER A 7 20.79 45.18 32.73
C SER A 7 20.49 44.06 31.72
N ASN A 8 19.32 43.43 31.91
CA ASN A 8 18.37 42.91 30.90
C ASN A 8 16.99 42.94 31.60
N LEU A 9 16.09 43.92 31.45
CA LEU A 9 15.20 44.25 30.33
C LEU A 9 14.49 43.05 29.66
N MET A 10 13.18 42.97 29.88
CA MET A 10 12.11 42.37 29.06
C MET A 10 12.38 41.07 28.30
N LYS A 11 11.65 40.02 28.71
CA LYS A 11 10.89 39.05 27.88
C LYS A 11 10.37 37.98 28.86
N LEU A 12 9.18 38.15 29.46
CA LEU A 12 7.90 37.64 28.94
C LEU A 12 8.08 36.68 27.74
N THR A 13 8.42 35.43 28.05
CA THR A 13 8.32 34.30 27.12
C THR A 13 7.81 33.09 27.91
N LEU A 14 6.49 32.90 27.83
CA LEU A 14 5.85 31.62 27.50
C LEU A 14 6.54 30.36 28.08
N GLU A 15 6.41 30.14 29.39
CA GLU A 15 6.55 28.80 29.96
C GLU A 15 5.28 28.01 29.63
N VAL A 16 5.25 27.51 28.40
CA VAL A 16 4.43 26.36 28.02
C VAL A 16 4.81 25.23 28.96
N ILE A 17 3.82 24.79 29.74
CA ILE A 17 3.80 23.44 30.31
C ILE A 17 3.97 22.51 29.11
N VAL A 18 5.21 22.10 28.88
CA VAL A 18 5.55 20.98 28.01
C VAL A 18 4.96 19.77 28.70
N CYS A 19 3.70 19.47 28.36
CA CYS A 19 3.22 18.10 28.43
C CYS A 19 4.30 17.26 27.74
N LEU A 20 4.85 16.33 28.51
CA LEU A 20 5.54 15.14 28.01
C LEU A 20 4.60 14.41 27.06
N LEU A 21 4.55 14.90 25.83
CA LEU A 21 4.24 14.09 24.67
C LEU A 21 5.59 13.56 24.23
N VAL A 22 5.95 12.39 24.75
CA VAL A 22 6.78 11.48 23.97
C VAL A 22 5.90 11.11 22.78
N PHE A 23 5.86 11.99 21.77
CA PHE A 23 5.62 11.52 20.42
C PHE A 23 6.86 10.70 20.12
N CYS A 24 6.70 9.38 20.12
CA CYS A 24 7.58 8.54 19.34
C CYS A 24 7.44 9.07 17.91
N GLN A 25 8.37 9.90 17.47
CA GLN A 25 8.48 10.20 16.05
C GLN A 25 8.97 8.89 15.45
N VAL A 26 8.07 8.15 14.83
CA VAL A 26 8.43 6.97 14.05
C VAL A 26 9.16 7.54 12.85
N THR A 27 10.46 7.38 12.82
CA THR A 27 11.25 7.81 11.68
C THR A 27 11.27 6.71 10.65
N ARG A 28 11.16 7.17 9.42
CA ARG A 28 11.06 6.41 8.16
C ARG A 28 12.44 5.93 7.77
N ALA A 29 12.66 5.32 6.60
CA ALA A 29 13.93 5.49 5.92
C ALA A 29 13.98 6.66 4.94
N ASP A 30 15.20 7.09 4.61
CA ASP A 30 15.46 8.06 3.57
C ASP A 30 15.39 7.36 2.21
N PHE A 31 14.31 7.63 1.48
CA PHE A 31 14.11 7.18 0.11
C PHE A 31 13.98 8.36 -0.83
N ILE A 32 14.44 8.16 -2.05
CA ILE A 32 14.20 9.06 -3.17
C ILE A 32 13.06 8.47 -4.00
N PHE A 33 12.02 9.27 -4.18
CA PHE A 33 10.93 8.96 -5.09
C PHE A 33 11.25 9.53 -6.46
N GLY A 34 11.04 8.73 -7.50
CA GLY A 34 11.10 9.19 -8.88
C GLY A 34 10.00 10.22 -9.18
N GLU A 35 10.03 10.75 -10.40
CA GLU A 35 8.92 11.57 -10.89
C GLU A 35 7.71 10.67 -11.14
N PRO A 36 6.52 10.99 -10.60
CA PRO A 36 5.33 10.23 -10.89
C PRO A 36 4.94 10.27 -12.36
N GLU A 37 4.60 9.11 -12.91
CA GLU A 37 4.14 8.99 -14.30
C GLU A 37 2.95 8.04 -14.42
N MET A 38 2.10 8.26 -15.44
CA MET A 38 1.06 7.30 -15.77
C MET A 38 1.69 6.00 -16.26
N VAL A 39 1.15 4.86 -15.82
CA VAL A 39 1.65 3.56 -16.25
C VAL A 39 1.45 3.39 -17.77
N PRO A 40 2.52 3.19 -18.54
CA PRO A 40 2.44 3.11 -19.99
C PRO A 40 1.68 1.85 -20.44
N ASN A 41 0.91 1.96 -21.53
CA ASN A 41 0.10 0.88 -22.13
C ASN A 41 -1.04 0.29 -21.28
N VAL A 42 -1.15 0.69 -20.01
CA VAL A 42 -2.19 0.21 -19.10
C VAL A 42 -3.43 1.09 -19.19
N ASN A 43 -3.26 2.41 -19.10
CA ASN A 43 -4.37 3.37 -19.12
C ASN A 43 -5.11 3.41 -20.47
N SER A 44 -6.40 3.73 -20.38
CA SER A 44 -7.34 3.89 -21.49
C SER A 44 -8.00 5.27 -21.40
N GLY A 45 -8.75 5.69 -22.42
CA GLY A 45 -9.54 6.91 -22.31
C GLY A 45 -10.74 6.81 -21.36
N ALA A 46 -10.89 5.68 -20.65
CA ALA A 46 -11.94 5.40 -19.69
C ALA A 46 -11.40 5.52 -18.25
N SER A 47 -12.23 5.19 -17.26
CA SER A 47 -11.79 5.14 -15.88
C SER A 47 -10.96 3.89 -15.63
N ASP A 48 -9.72 4.06 -15.16
CA ASP A 48 -8.82 2.97 -14.77
C ASP A 48 -8.34 3.19 -13.33
N SER A 49 -8.64 2.25 -12.44
CA SER A 49 -8.44 2.42 -10.99
C SER A 49 -8.17 1.12 -10.26
N GLY A 50 -7.72 1.21 -9.02
CA GLY A 50 -7.52 0.04 -8.17
C GLY A 50 -6.36 -0.87 -8.60
N PRO A 51 -5.15 -0.34 -8.91
CA PRO A 51 -4.04 -1.18 -9.33
C PRO A 51 -3.60 -2.14 -8.23
N GLN A 52 -3.43 -3.40 -8.59
CA GLN A 52 -2.82 -4.44 -7.76
C GLN A 52 -1.75 -5.17 -8.54
N ILE A 53 -0.51 -5.01 -8.08
CA ILE A 53 0.63 -5.75 -8.60
C ILE A 53 0.70 -7.13 -7.93
N SER A 54 0.83 -8.17 -8.74
CA SER A 54 1.12 -9.53 -8.25
C SER A 54 2.47 -9.58 -7.55
N ARG A 55 2.65 -10.51 -6.60
CA ARG A 55 3.88 -10.68 -5.82
C ARG A 55 5.16 -10.76 -6.66
N ASN A 56 5.12 -11.45 -7.79
CA ASN A 56 6.27 -11.61 -8.70
C ASN A 56 6.49 -10.39 -9.62
N GLY A 57 5.67 -9.36 -9.50
CA GLY A 57 5.73 -8.16 -10.32
C GLY A 57 5.29 -8.32 -11.77
N LEU A 58 4.70 -9.45 -12.20
CA LEU A 58 4.47 -9.73 -13.63
C LEU A 58 3.02 -9.54 -14.11
N GLU A 59 2.05 -9.43 -13.21
CA GLU A 59 0.64 -9.19 -13.51
C GLU A 59 0.16 -7.95 -12.74
N LEU A 60 -0.38 -6.95 -13.45
CA LEU A 60 -1.02 -5.76 -12.88
C LEU A 60 -2.53 -5.85 -13.11
N TYR A 61 -3.28 -6.12 -12.05
CA TYR A 61 -4.74 -6.16 -12.05
C TYR A 61 -5.31 -4.78 -11.73
N PHE A 62 -6.43 -4.41 -12.32
CA PHE A 62 -7.11 -3.14 -12.03
C PHE A 62 -8.56 -3.16 -12.53
N ALA A 63 -9.40 -2.29 -11.99
CA ALA A 63 -10.76 -2.09 -12.47
C ALA A 63 -10.80 -1.07 -13.62
N SER A 64 -11.56 -1.37 -14.66
CA SER A 64 -11.72 -0.49 -15.82
C SER A 64 -13.12 -0.49 -16.40
N THR A 65 -13.57 0.69 -16.86
CA THR A 65 -14.82 0.86 -17.61
C THR A 65 -14.66 0.79 -19.14
N ARG A 66 -13.46 0.46 -19.65
CA ARG A 66 -13.06 0.62 -21.06
C ARG A 66 -13.88 -0.12 -22.14
N ASP A 67 -14.69 -1.10 -21.78
CA ASP A 67 -15.46 -1.90 -22.75
C ASP A 67 -16.97 -1.63 -22.65
N THR A 68 -17.57 -1.81 -21.47
CA THR A 68 -19.02 -1.71 -21.28
C THR A 68 -19.48 -0.45 -20.53
N GLY A 69 -18.56 0.38 -20.04
CA GLY A 69 -18.88 1.47 -19.11
C GLY A 69 -19.10 1.01 -17.66
N VAL A 70 -19.18 -0.31 -17.43
CA VAL A 70 -19.26 -0.96 -16.12
C VAL A 70 -17.85 -1.42 -15.73
N ASN A 71 -17.47 -1.22 -14.47
CA ASN A 71 -16.17 -1.66 -13.97
C ASN A 71 -16.03 -3.18 -14.09
N ARG A 72 -14.99 -3.62 -14.77
CA ARG A 72 -14.53 -5.02 -14.78
C ARG A 72 -13.06 -5.10 -14.41
N ILE A 73 -12.60 -6.25 -13.94
CA ILE A 73 -11.17 -6.44 -13.69
C ILE A 73 -10.46 -6.76 -15.00
N TRP A 74 -9.42 -5.98 -15.26
CA TRP A 74 -8.47 -6.15 -16.34
C TRP A 74 -7.11 -6.52 -15.77
N VAL A 75 -6.30 -7.17 -16.59
CA VAL A 75 -4.92 -7.52 -16.28
C VAL A 75 -4.03 -7.07 -17.43
N SER A 76 -2.92 -6.41 -17.10
CA SER A 76 -1.78 -6.24 -17.98
C SER A 76 -0.63 -7.11 -17.49
N LYS A 77 0.19 -7.63 -18.41
CA LYS A 77 1.30 -8.53 -18.10
C LYS A 77 2.61 -8.01 -18.66
N ARG A 78 3.72 -8.42 -18.06
CA ARG A 78 5.07 -8.24 -18.58
C ARG A 78 5.88 -9.52 -18.38
N LEU A 79 6.91 -9.74 -19.20
CA LEU A 79 7.71 -10.97 -19.14
C LEU A 79 8.74 -10.92 -18.00
N THR A 80 9.31 -9.73 -17.77
CA THR A 80 10.23 -9.43 -16.68
C THR A 80 9.85 -8.09 -16.05
N THR A 81 10.38 -7.79 -14.86
CA THR A 81 10.14 -6.51 -14.19
C THR A 81 10.73 -5.29 -14.91
N GLN A 82 11.59 -5.50 -15.90
CA GLN A 82 12.17 -4.44 -16.73
C GLN A 82 11.39 -4.20 -18.03
N ASP A 83 10.50 -5.13 -18.40
CA ASP A 83 9.69 -4.99 -19.60
C ASP A 83 8.52 -4.03 -19.36
N VAL A 84 8.13 -3.33 -20.43
CA VAL A 84 6.91 -2.53 -20.41
C VAL A 84 5.68 -3.43 -20.30
N TRP A 85 4.64 -2.92 -19.64
CA TRP A 85 3.33 -3.54 -19.58
C TRP A 85 2.75 -3.78 -20.98
N SER A 86 2.10 -4.93 -21.17
CA SER A 86 1.32 -5.24 -22.37
C SER A 86 0.04 -4.41 -22.43
N SER A 87 -0.65 -4.43 -23.57
CA SER A 87 -2.06 -4.00 -23.58
C SER A 87 -2.85 -4.87 -22.61
N ALA A 88 -3.72 -4.24 -21.82
CA ALA A 88 -4.53 -4.97 -20.86
C ALA A 88 -5.66 -5.74 -21.55
N THR A 89 -6.02 -6.89 -20.97
CA THR A 89 -7.18 -7.70 -21.36
C THR A 89 -8.09 -7.91 -20.14
N PRO A 90 -9.39 -8.18 -20.32
CA PRO A 90 -10.22 -8.66 -19.20
C PRO A 90 -9.60 -9.92 -18.61
N ILE A 91 -9.80 -10.16 -17.32
CA ILE A 91 -9.41 -11.45 -16.73
C ILE A 91 -10.19 -12.60 -17.38
N ASP A 92 -9.54 -13.75 -17.54
CA ASP A 92 -10.18 -14.97 -18.04
C ASP A 92 -10.91 -15.68 -16.88
N ALA A 93 -12.07 -15.14 -16.53
CA ALA A 93 -12.91 -15.60 -15.44
C ALA A 93 -14.39 -15.64 -15.88
N PRO A 94 -15.17 -16.65 -15.48
CA PRO A 94 -16.60 -16.73 -15.81
C PRO A 94 -17.44 -15.88 -14.84
N VAL A 95 -17.10 -14.60 -14.69
CA VAL A 95 -17.87 -13.62 -13.92
C VAL A 95 -18.95 -13.02 -14.81
N ASP A 96 -20.16 -12.88 -14.31
CA ASP A 96 -21.25 -12.24 -15.04
C ASP A 96 -20.88 -10.75 -15.30
N PRO A 97 -20.79 -10.32 -16.57
CA PRO A 97 -20.38 -8.96 -16.92
C PRO A 97 -21.43 -7.88 -16.57
N ALA A 98 -22.62 -8.27 -16.09
CA ALA A 98 -23.64 -7.33 -15.63
C ALA A 98 -23.35 -6.72 -14.26
N PHE A 99 -22.49 -7.35 -13.44
CA PHE A 99 -22.11 -6.85 -12.11
C PHE A 99 -20.73 -6.21 -12.15
N GLU A 100 -20.54 -5.19 -11.31
CA GLU A 100 -19.26 -4.52 -11.22
C GLU A 100 -18.21 -5.44 -10.61
N GLN A 101 -16.96 -5.19 -10.94
CA GLN A 101 -15.80 -5.82 -10.34
C GLN A 101 -14.79 -4.71 -10.08
N VAL A 102 -14.64 -4.36 -8.81
CA VAL A 102 -13.80 -3.25 -8.37
C VAL A 102 -12.83 -3.71 -7.28
N PHE A 103 -11.78 -2.91 -7.09
CA PHE A 103 -10.78 -3.10 -6.04
C PHE A 103 -10.24 -4.54 -5.99
N PRO A 104 -9.58 -5.02 -7.06
CA PRO A 104 -8.95 -6.33 -7.02
C PRO A 104 -7.97 -6.41 -5.83
N SER A 105 -7.66 -7.63 -5.39
CA SER A 105 -6.56 -7.97 -4.49
C SER A 105 -6.13 -9.42 -4.71
N VAL A 106 -4.92 -9.60 -5.22
CA VAL A 106 -4.37 -10.91 -5.57
C VAL A 106 -3.50 -11.45 -4.42
N SER A 107 -3.65 -12.74 -4.09
CA SER A 107 -2.81 -13.40 -3.09
C SER A 107 -1.36 -13.50 -3.54
N ALA A 108 -0.43 -13.64 -2.58
CA ALA A 108 1.00 -13.66 -2.90
C ALA A 108 1.42 -14.84 -3.79
N ASP A 109 0.74 -15.99 -3.71
CA ASP A 109 0.94 -17.13 -4.60
C ASP A 109 0.22 -16.97 -5.96
N GLY A 110 -0.56 -15.90 -6.12
CA GLY A 110 -1.34 -15.61 -7.31
C GLY A 110 -2.54 -16.52 -7.51
N LEU A 111 -2.94 -17.34 -6.52
CA LEU A 111 -3.98 -18.37 -6.70
C LEU A 111 -5.38 -17.93 -6.27
N GLU A 112 -5.50 -16.84 -5.51
CA GLU A 112 -6.75 -16.20 -5.12
C GLU A 112 -6.76 -14.75 -5.65
N LEU A 113 -7.88 -14.31 -6.20
CA LEU A 113 -8.14 -12.91 -6.56
C LEU A 113 -9.45 -12.48 -5.91
N HIS A 114 -9.33 -11.64 -4.88
CA HIS A 114 -10.45 -11.04 -4.18
C HIS A 114 -10.88 -9.76 -4.88
N TYR A 115 -12.17 -9.45 -4.88
CA TYR A 115 -12.71 -8.21 -5.42
C TYR A 115 -14.06 -7.88 -4.78
N ALA A 116 -14.54 -6.65 -4.95
CA ALA A 116 -15.87 -6.25 -4.53
C ALA A 116 -16.81 -6.04 -5.73
N ASP A 117 -18.10 -6.35 -5.59
CA ASP A 117 -19.07 -6.29 -6.69
C ASP A 117 -19.75 -4.91 -6.91
N GLY A 118 -19.26 -3.86 -6.23
CA GLY A 118 -19.55 -2.46 -6.52
C GLY A 118 -20.94 -1.97 -6.12
N THR A 119 -21.07 -0.67 -5.80
CA THR A 119 -22.29 -0.09 -5.19
C THR A 119 -23.22 0.64 -6.17
N SER A 120 -23.04 0.49 -7.49
CA SER A 120 -23.79 1.25 -8.51
C SER A 120 -25.27 0.87 -8.67
N GLY A 121 -25.84 0.21 -7.68
CA GLY A 121 -27.28 -0.07 -7.56
C GLY A 121 -27.72 -1.39 -8.21
N THR A 122 -26.79 -2.20 -8.71
CA THR A 122 -27.07 -3.54 -9.24
C THR A 122 -26.44 -4.58 -8.32
N GLN A 123 -27.11 -4.89 -7.22
CA GLN A 123 -26.67 -5.93 -6.29
C GLN A 123 -26.66 -7.29 -6.99
N ASN A 124 -25.59 -8.06 -6.78
CA ASN A 124 -25.57 -9.45 -7.20
C ASN A 124 -26.64 -10.21 -6.40
N PRO A 125 -27.63 -10.85 -7.05
CA PRO A 125 -28.74 -11.51 -6.35
C PRO A 125 -28.31 -12.71 -5.50
N THR A 126 -27.06 -13.14 -5.63
CA THR A 126 -26.44 -14.19 -4.82
C THR A 126 -25.55 -13.65 -3.69
N GLY A 127 -25.52 -12.33 -3.50
CA GLY A 127 -24.85 -11.64 -2.41
C GLY A 127 -25.73 -11.39 -1.17
N TYR A 128 -25.17 -10.68 -0.18
CA TYR A 128 -25.74 -10.40 1.13
C TYR A 128 -26.16 -8.94 1.32
N GLY A 129 -25.45 -7.98 0.71
CA GLY A 129 -25.62 -6.56 1.00
C GLY A 129 -25.51 -5.63 -0.20
N ASP A 130 -25.07 -4.40 0.08
CA ASP A 130 -24.94 -3.32 -0.92
C ASP A 130 -23.72 -3.51 -1.83
N SER A 131 -22.64 -4.05 -1.28
CA SER A 131 -21.46 -4.54 -1.98
C SER A 131 -20.90 -5.68 -1.17
N ASP A 132 -20.50 -6.74 -1.86
CA ASP A 132 -19.95 -7.95 -1.28
C ASP A 132 -18.54 -8.20 -1.80
N ILE A 133 -17.73 -8.85 -0.98
CA ILE A 133 -16.42 -9.36 -1.36
C ILE A 133 -16.55 -10.80 -1.90
N TRP A 134 -15.98 -11.00 -3.07
CA TRP A 134 -15.92 -12.26 -3.81
C TRP A 134 -14.48 -12.71 -3.98
N VAL A 135 -14.28 -14.01 -4.20
CA VAL A 135 -12.99 -14.61 -4.51
C VAL A 135 -13.05 -15.45 -5.78
N LEU A 136 -12.05 -15.30 -6.63
CA LEU A 136 -11.75 -16.19 -7.74
C LEU A 136 -10.56 -17.06 -7.35
N THR A 137 -10.59 -18.34 -7.70
CA THR A 137 -9.46 -19.27 -7.47
C THR A 137 -8.94 -19.85 -8.78
N ARG A 138 -7.66 -20.21 -8.84
CA ARG A 138 -7.07 -20.98 -9.96
C ARG A 138 -6.09 -22.01 -9.45
N ALA A 139 -5.90 -23.10 -10.19
CA ALA A 139 -5.01 -24.19 -9.80
C ALA A 139 -3.52 -23.84 -9.95
N SER A 140 -3.19 -22.95 -10.89
CA SER A 140 -1.87 -22.37 -11.08
C SER A 140 -1.99 -20.99 -11.72
N ILE A 141 -0.91 -20.20 -11.71
CA ILE A 141 -0.88 -18.87 -12.32
C ILE A 141 -1.14 -18.86 -13.85
N ASN A 142 -1.07 -20.01 -14.51
CA ASN A 142 -1.32 -20.16 -15.93
C ASN A 142 -2.72 -20.73 -16.25
N ASP A 143 -3.45 -21.19 -15.23
CA ASP A 143 -4.80 -21.70 -15.39
C ASP A 143 -5.82 -20.56 -15.38
N PRO A 144 -6.96 -20.73 -16.08
CA PRO A 144 -8.06 -19.77 -15.99
C PRO A 144 -8.60 -19.69 -14.56
N TRP A 145 -9.25 -18.57 -14.24
CA TRP A 145 -9.96 -18.43 -12.97
C TRP A 145 -11.22 -19.29 -12.98
N ASN A 146 -11.52 -19.91 -11.84
CA ASN A 146 -12.79 -20.58 -11.57
C ASN A 146 -13.93 -19.55 -11.42
N ALA A 147 -15.16 -20.05 -11.27
CA ALA A 147 -16.31 -19.19 -10.97
C ALA A 147 -16.12 -18.44 -9.65
N PRO A 148 -16.62 -17.19 -9.55
CA PRO A 148 -16.51 -16.42 -8.32
C PRO A 148 -17.31 -17.05 -7.20
N GLU A 149 -16.73 -17.08 -6.01
CA GLU A 149 -17.37 -17.52 -4.78
C GLU A 149 -17.52 -16.32 -3.84
N ASN A 150 -18.71 -16.16 -3.26
CA ASN A 150 -18.95 -15.12 -2.26
C ASN A 150 -18.27 -15.54 -0.94
N LEU A 151 -17.57 -14.62 -0.25
CA LEU A 151 -16.88 -14.93 1.01
C LEU A 151 -17.81 -15.27 2.19
N GLY A 152 -19.12 -15.17 1.98
CA GLY A 152 -20.13 -15.64 2.93
C GLY A 152 -20.44 -14.63 4.04
N ALA A 153 -21.45 -14.98 4.85
CA ALA A 153 -22.08 -14.07 5.81
C ALA A 153 -21.19 -13.59 6.97
N VAL A 154 -20.01 -14.19 7.15
CA VAL A 154 -19.04 -13.74 8.17
C VAL A 154 -18.31 -12.49 7.68
N ILE A 155 -18.01 -12.43 6.38
CA ILE A 155 -17.37 -11.27 5.76
C ILE A 155 -18.44 -10.30 5.27
N ASN A 156 -19.38 -10.79 4.46
CA ASN A 156 -20.39 -9.98 3.79
C ASN A 156 -21.67 -9.90 4.63
N THR A 157 -22.06 -8.69 4.98
CA THR A 157 -23.23 -8.37 5.78
C THR A 157 -24.33 -7.78 4.90
N SER A 158 -25.37 -7.18 5.50
CA SER A 158 -26.35 -6.40 4.73
C SER A 158 -25.83 -5.02 4.31
N SER A 159 -24.61 -4.68 4.71
CA SER A 159 -23.96 -3.40 4.53
C SER A 159 -23.07 -3.41 3.28
N GLU A 160 -22.21 -2.41 3.11
CA GLU A 160 -21.18 -2.38 2.09
C GLU A 160 -19.89 -2.98 2.68
N GLU A 161 -19.43 -4.06 2.07
CA GLU A 161 -18.09 -4.59 2.22
C GLU A 161 -17.32 -4.46 0.90
N SER A 162 -16.21 -3.72 0.95
CA SER A 162 -15.48 -3.32 -0.26
C SER A 162 -13.97 -3.25 -0.02
N SER A 163 -13.23 -2.99 -1.09
CA SER A 163 -11.78 -2.79 -1.05
C SER A 163 -11.00 -3.90 -0.31
N PRO A 164 -11.13 -5.19 -0.70
CA PRO A 164 -10.39 -6.26 -0.05
C PRO A 164 -8.88 -6.09 -0.23
N CYS A 165 -8.12 -6.54 0.77
CA CYS A 165 -6.68 -6.67 0.74
C CYS A 165 -6.25 -7.92 1.51
N ILE A 166 -5.77 -8.92 0.78
CA ILE A 166 -5.26 -10.18 1.35
C ILE A 166 -3.78 -10.03 1.75
N SER A 167 -3.41 -10.50 2.94
CA SER A 167 -2.02 -10.50 3.42
C SER A 167 -1.12 -11.45 2.62
N ALA A 168 0.21 -11.26 2.75
CA ALA A 168 1.19 -12.05 2.02
C ALA A 168 1.13 -13.57 2.34
N ASP A 169 0.83 -13.94 3.59
CA ASP A 169 0.60 -15.33 3.99
C ASP A 169 -0.80 -15.86 3.61
N GLY A 170 -1.70 -14.96 3.20
CA GLY A 170 -3.09 -15.25 2.89
C GLY A 170 -3.96 -15.53 4.12
N LEU A 171 -3.54 -15.17 5.33
CA LEU A 171 -4.26 -15.49 6.56
C LEU A 171 -5.01 -14.31 7.18
N GLU A 172 -4.76 -13.09 6.72
CA GLU A 172 -5.46 -11.86 7.12
C GLU A 172 -6.13 -11.23 5.90
N LEU A 173 -7.40 -10.83 6.04
CA LEU A 173 -8.13 -10.05 5.05
C LEU A 173 -8.50 -8.71 5.65
N TYR A 174 -7.94 -7.63 5.10
CA TYR A 174 -8.30 -6.26 5.43
C TYR A 174 -9.31 -5.76 4.42
N TYR A 175 -10.35 -5.05 4.86
CA TYR A 175 -11.36 -4.52 3.94
C TYR A 175 -12.08 -3.32 4.55
N ALA A 176 -12.74 -2.54 3.71
CA ALA A 176 -13.61 -1.45 4.13
C ALA A 176 -15.02 -2.00 4.42
N SER A 177 -15.62 -1.59 5.52
CA SER A 177 -16.99 -1.97 5.89
C SER A 177 -17.76 -0.78 6.45
N ASN A 178 -19.05 -0.69 6.09
CA ASN A 178 -19.95 0.37 6.54
C ASN A 178 -21.01 -0.05 7.57
N VAL A 179 -20.80 -1.18 8.25
CA VAL A 179 -21.76 -1.75 9.22
C VAL A 179 -22.19 -0.70 10.27
N PRO A 180 -23.51 -0.50 10.48
CA PRO A 180 -24.03 0.46 11.45
C PRO A 180 -23.55 0.18 12.88
N GLY A 181 -23.01 1.21 13.54
CA GLY A 181 -22.42 1.10 14.89
C GLY A 181 -20.91 1.29 14.90
N TYR A 182 -20.28 1.27 13.73
CA TYR A 182 -18.94 1.77 13.50
C TYR A 182 -18.91 3.31 13.59
N HIS A 183 -17.77 3.89 13.98
CA HIS A 183 -17.69 5.29 14.41
C HIS A 183 -18.09 6.28 13.31
N ASN A 184 -17.65 6.07 12.06
CA ASN A 184 -17.94 6.95 10.92
C ASN A 184 -18.12 6.15 9.61
N ASN A 185 -19.35 6.01 9.12
CA ASN A 185 -19.71 5.52 7.77
C ASN A 185 -18.89 4.32 7.22
N SER A 186 -17.63 4.44 6.78
CA SER A 186 -16.76 3.32 6.33
C SER A 186 -15.47 3.24 7.15
N GLU A 187 -15.15 2.06 7.69
CA GLU A 187 -13.96 1.77 8.48
C GLU A 187 -13.16 0.61 7.88
N ILE A 188 -11.85 0.57 8.14
CA ILE A 188 -11.03 -0.62 7.88
C ILE A 188 -11.23 -1.64 9.00
N VAL A 189 -11.65 -2.83 8.60
CA VAL A 189 -11.76 -4.01 9.46
C VAL A 189 -10.80 -5.11 8.98
N MET A 190 -10.51 -6.07 9.85
CA MET A 190 -9.64 -7.20 9.56
C MET A 190 -10.30 -8.50 10.01
N SER A 191 -10.32 -9.50 9.13
CA SER A 191 -10.66 -10.90 9.48
C SER A 191 -9.42 -11.79 9.35
N THR A 192 -9.41 -12.91 10.07
CA THR A 192 -8.33 -13.89 10.04
C THR A 192 -8.86 -15.29 9.77
N ARG A 193 -8.04 -16.17 9.17
CA ARG A 193 -8.30 -17.60 9.03
C ARG A 193 -7.10 -18.42 9.51
N ALA A 194 -7.33 -19.63 9.99
CA ALA A 194 -6.26 -20.49 10.55
C ALA A 194 -5.37 -21.12 9.47
N SER A 195 -5.92 -21.37 8.28
CA SER A 195 -5.22 -21.75 7.05
C SER A 195 -6.06 -21.31 5.86
N LYS A 196 -5.55 -21.46 4.63
CA LYS A 196 -6.29 -21.07 3.42
C LYS A 196 -7.57 -21.87 3.19
N GLU A 197 -7.65 -23.07 3.76
CA GLU A 197 -8.79 -23.99 3.66
C GLU A 197 -9.82 -23.80 4.78
N GLU A 198 -9.46 -23.07 5.83
CA GLU A 198 -10.34 -22.79 6.96
C GLU A 198 -11.15 -21.51 6.70
N PRO A 199 -12.38 -21.41 7.24
CA PRO A 199 -13.22 -20.23 7.05
C PRO A 199 -12.60 -18.99 7.71
N TRP A 200 -12.97 -17.83 7.18
CA TRP A 200 -12.73 -16.55 7.81
C TRP A 200 -13.45 -16.46 9.17
N GLY A 201 -12.79 -15.81 10.14
CA GLY A 201 -13.36 -15.49 11.44
C GLY A 201 -14.13 -14.16 11.45
N GLU A 202 -14.78 -13.87 12.57
CA GLU A 202 -15.46 -12.58 12.77
C GLU A 202 -14.48 -11.41 12.63
N PRO A 203 -14.82 -10.36 11.87
CA PRO A 203 -13.95 -9.23 11.66
C PRO A 203 -13.79 -8.38 12.91
N VAL A 204 -12.60 -7.80 13.07
CA VAL A 204 -12.30 -6.80 14.09
C VAL A 204 -12.08 -5.45 13.45
N ILE A 205 -12.70 -4.41 14.01
CA ILE A 205 -12.42 -3.02 13.62
C ILE A 205 -11.02 -2.66 14.08
N LEU A 206 -10.21 -2.08 13.20
CA LEU A 206 -8.91 -1.57 13.57
C LEU A 206 -9.04 -0.34 14.49
N ASN A 207 -7.98 -0.04 15.22
CA ASN A 207 -8.00 1.06 16.19
C ASN A 207 -8.10 2.44 15.50
N ASN A 208 -8.33 3.49 16.29
CA ASN A 208 -8.45 4.87 15.80
C ASN A 208 -7.16 5.45 15.17
N ASN A 209 -6.08 4.68 15.18
CA ASN A 209 -4.84 5.06 14.53
C ASN A 209 -4.86 4.69 13.04
N VAL A 210 -5.75 3.78 12.62
CA VAL A 210 -6.07 3.48 11.22
C VAL A 210 -7.39 4.13 10.82
N ASN A 211 -8.42 4.01 11.66
CA ASN A 211 -9.75 4.55 11.37
C ASN A 211 -9.97 5.90 12.05
N GLY A 212 -9.87 6.96 11.26
CA GLY A 212 -9.82 8.32 11.75
C GLY A 212 -11.18 8.99 11.85
N MET A 213 -11.18 10.29 11.52
CA MET A 213 -12.40 11.09 11.41
C MET A 213 -12.98 11.14 9.99
N PHE A 214 -12.35 10.42 9.06
CA PHE A 214 -12.73 10.42 7.65
C PHE A 214 -13.46 9.12 7.32
N TYR A 215 -13.67 8.88 6.02
CA TYR A 215 -14.14 7.60 5.51
C TYR A 215 -12.90 6.87 5.03
N GLU A 216 -12.63 5.69 5.59
CA GLU A 216 -11.47 4.90 5.23
C GLU A 216 -11.84 3.80 4.23
N TYR A 217 -11.02 3.68 3.19
CA TYR A 217 -11.18 2.75 2.08
C TYR A 217 -9.82 2.23 1.61
N ASN A 218 -9.83 1.26 0.70
CA ASN A 218 -8.66 0.85 -0.09
C ASN A 218 -7.43 0.49 0.76
N PRO A 219 -7.56 -0.42 1.76
CA PRO A 219 -6.43 -0.90 2.51
C PRO A 219 -5.42 -1.58 1.58
N PHE A 220 -4.13 -1.44 1.91
CA PHE A 220 -3.04 -2.23 1.33
C PHE A 220 -2.03 -2.55 2.43
N ILE A 221 -1.91 -3.84 2.78
CA ILE A 221 -0.95 -4.32 3.77
C ILE A 221 0.37 -4.65 3.07
N SER A 222 1.49 -4.15 3.60
CA SER A 222 2.82 -4.50 3.12
C SER A 222 3.13 -5.98 3.37
N THR A 223 4.09 -6.50 2.63
CA THR A 223 4.48 -7.91 2.65
C THR A 223 4.93 -8.41 4.03
N ASP A 224 5.68 -7.58 4.74
CA ASP A 224 6.14 -7.82 6.12
C ASP A 224 5.00 -7.71 7.15
N GLY A 225 3.83 -7.20 6.74
CA GLY A 225 2.69 -6.92 7.60
C GLY A 225 2.88 -5.71 8.52
N LEU A 226 3.89 -4.86 8.33
CA LEU A 226 4.24 -3.78 9.27
C LEU A 226 3.73 -2.40 8.85
N SER A 227 3.33 -2.22 7.59
CA SER A 227 2.76 -0.97 7.05
C SER A 227 1.39 -1.23 6.41
N LEU A 228 0.37 -0.55 6.91
CA LEU A 228 -0.98 -0.55 6.33
C LEU A 228 -1.25 0.81 5.69
N PHE A 229 -1.42 0.81 4.38
CA PHE A 229 -1.87 1.97 3.62
C PHE A 229 -3.39 1.95 3.56
N SER A 230 -4.01 3.13 3.59
CA SER A 230 -5.44 3.28 3.31
C SER A 230 -5.68 4.64 2.68
N SER A 231 -6.72 4.76 1.89
CA SER A 231 -7.20 6.06 1.43
C SER A 231 -8.25 6.59 2.40
N ALA A 232 -8.14 7.85 2.78
CA ALA A 232 -9.07 8.48 3.69
C ALA A 232 -9.62 9.78 3.11
N GLY A 233 -10.92 9.98 3.22
CA GLY A 233 -11.60 11.18 2.79
C GLY A 233 -12.94 10.88 2.12
N PHE A 234 -13.66 11.95 1.75
CA PHE A 234 -14.91 11.81 1.00
C PHE A 234 -14.65 11.98 -0.49
N SER A 235 -14.83 13.20 -1.03
CA SER A 235 -14.66 13.45 -2.47
C SER A 235 -13.20 13.51 -2.92
N LEU A 236 -12.30 13.90 -2.03
CA LEU A 236 -10.86 14.06 -2.28
C LEU A 236 -10.12 13.14 -1.32
N GLN A 237 -10.13 11.84 -1.62
CA GLN A 237 -9.40 10.87 -0.84
C GLN A 237 -7.89 11.10 -1.02
N GLN A 238 -7.14 10.82 0.04
CA GLN A 238 -5.69 10.88 0.07
C GLN A 238 -5.17 9.63 0.77
N VAL A 239 -3.96 9.21 0.45
CA VAL A 239 -3.35 8.03 1.02
C VAL A 239 -2.70 8.36 2.36
N TYR A 240 -2.96 7.51 3.34
CA TYR A 240 -2.31 7.51 4.65
C TYR A 240 -1.64 6.16 4.88
N VAL A 241 -0.65 6.15 5.76
CA VAL A 241 0.05 4.94 6.18
C VAL A 241 0.09 4.86 7.70
N ALA A 242 -0.37 3.74 8.26
CA ALA A 242 -0.20 3.37 9.65
C ALA A 242 0.85 2.25 9.76
N ARG A 243 1.62 2.24 10.85
CA ARG A 243 2.71 1.28 11.06
C ARG A 243 2.63 0.57 12.39
N ARG A 244 3.23 -0.62 12.51
CA ARG A 244 3.42 -1.36 13.77
C ARG A 244 4.81 -1.97 13.79
N THR A 245 5.41 -2.15 14.97
CA THR A 245 6.79 -2.68 15.09
C THR A 245 6.82 -4.20 14.91
N THR A 246 5.73 -4.91 15.23
CA THR A 246 5.58 -6.34 14.94
C THR A 246 4.14 -6.64 14.55
N THR A 247 3.91 -7.79 13.90
CA THR A 247 2.56 -8.25 13.53
C THR A 247 1.64 -8.50 14.73
N ALA A 248 2.18 -8.62 15.95
CA ALA A 248 1.39 -8.78 17.17
C ALA A 248 0.99 -7.45 17.84
N GLU A 249 1.61 -6.33 17.45
CA GLU A 249 1.38 -5.03 18.05
C GLU A 249 0.28 -4.24 17.36
N THR A 250 -0.24 -3.22 18.06
CA THR A 250 -1.27 -2.34 17.52
C THR A 250 -0.68 -1.33 16.54
N TRP A 251 -1.47 -0.97 15.52
CA TRP A 251 -1.16 0.13 14.61
C TRP A 251 -0.92 1.44 15.36
N MET A 252 0.15 2.14 14.99
CA MET A 252 0.49 3.51 15.37
C MET A 252 -0.22 4.51 14.48
N TRP A 253 -0.24 5.78 14.90
CA TRP A 253 -0.98 6.86 14.25
C TRP A 253 -0.66 6.94 12.76
N TRP A 254 -1.70 6.91 11.93
CA TRP A 254 -1.57 7.11 10.49
C TRP A 254 -0.94 8.47 10.13
N GLU A 255 -0.22 8.48 9.03
CA GLU A 255 0.47 9.65 8.52
C GLU A 255 0.14 9.89 7.06
N PHE A 256 0.08 11.16 6.67
CA PHE A 256 -0.12 11.54 5.28
C PHE A 256 1.04 11.03 4.42
N PHE A 257 0.71 10.34 3.32
CA PHE A 257 1.70 9.67 2.49
C PHE A 257 2.15 10.58 1.32
N THR A 258 3.27 11.28 1.51
CA THR A 258 3.73 12.40 0.66
C THR A 258 4.43 12.11 -0.68
N PRO A 259 4.63 10.87 -1.20
CA PRO A 259 5.15 10.71 -2.56
C PRO A 259 4.07 10.58 -3.65
N VAL A 260 2.85 10.14 -3.29
CA VAL A 260 1.77 9.88 -4.27
C VAL A 260 0.60 10.87 -4.13
N ASN A 261 0.45 11.48 -2.96
CA ASN A 261 -0.60 12.45 -2.72
C ASN A 261 -0.32 13.76 -3.47
N GLY A 262 -1.35 14.30 -4.11
CA GLY A 262 -1.24 15.50 -4.93
C GLY A 262 -2.56 16.26 -5.07
N PHE A 263 -2.66 17.10 -6.10
CA PHE A 263 -3.93 17.74 -6.44
C PHE A 263 -4.95 16.70 -6.90
N GLY A 264 -6.18 16.82 -6.39
CA GLY A 264 -7.28 15.90 -6.71
C GLY A 264 -7.45 14.80 -5.67
N THR A 265 -7.80 13.61 -6.12
CA THR A 265 -7.93 12.41 -5.28
C THR A 265 -6.83 11.41 -5.63
N THR A 266 -6.27 10.79 -4.59
CA THR A 266 -5.29 9.70 -4.69
C THR A 266 -5.74 8.55 -3.79
N HIS A 267 -5.82 7.34 -4.33
CA HIS A 267 -6.27 6.15 -3.60
C HIS A 267 -5.75 4.84 -4.23
N ASN A 268 -6.06 3.70 -3.62
CA ASN A 268 -5.63 2.35 -4.04
C ASN A 268 -4.13 2.25 -4.33
N VAL A 269 -3.32 2.26 -3.29
CA VAL A 269 -1.89 1.97 -3.41
C VAL A 269 -1.68 0.45 -3.50
N SER A 270 -0.75 0.03 -4.34
CA SER A 270 -0.07 -1.25 -4.22
C SER A 270 1.42 -1.07 -4.47
N TYR A 271 2.23 -1.98 -3.93
CA TYR A 271 3.69 -1.91 -4.00
C TYR A 271 4.29 -3.22 -4.51
N SER A 272 5.28 -3.07 -5.36
CA SER A 272 6.07 -4.17 -5.93
C SER A 272 7.42 -4.22 -5.25
N ASP A 273 7.66 -5.26 -4.45
CA ASP A 273 8.99 -5.52 -3.84
C ASP A 273 10.04 -5.88 -4.91
N GLU A 274 9.61 -6.45 -6.05
CA GLU A 274 10.51 -6.97 -7.10
C GLU A 274 11.17 -5.88 -7.95
N ASP A 275 10.55 -4.70 -8.02
CA ASP A 275 11.09 -3.57 -8.75
C ASP A 275 10.90 -2.24 -8.01
N SER A 276 10.66 -2.27 -6.71
CA SER A 276 10.51 -1.08 -5.86
C SER A 276 9.60 -0.01 -6.45
N THR A 277 8.46 -0.40 -7.02
CA THR A 277 7.53 0.53 -7.66
C THR A 277 6.21 0.58 -6.89
N ILE A 278 5.77 1.80 -6.57
CA ILE A 278 4.43 2.05 -6.03
C ILE A 278 3.49 2.33 -7.21
N TYR A 279 2.40 1.60 -7.28
CA TYR A 279 1.27 1.86 -8.18
C TYR A 279 0.12 2.47 -7.40
N TYR A 280 -0.57 3.43 -8.00
CA TYR A 280 -1.69 4.09 -7.35
C TYR A 280 -2.69 4.67 -8.34
N THR A 281 -3.88 4.99 -7.85
CA THR A 281 -4.92 5.66 -8.65
C THR A 281 -4.88 7.17 -8.39
N GLN A 282 -4.99 7.97 -9.45
CA GLN A 282 -5.17 9.42 -9.34
C GLN A 282 -6.25 9.93 -10.31
N GLY A 283 -7.03 10.91 -9.86
CA GLY A 283 -8.04 11.60 -10.67
C GLY A 283 -8.47 12.92 -10.03
N SER A 284 -9.49 13.58 -10.60
CA SER A 284 -9.95 14.88 -10.11
C SER A 284 -10.66 14.78 -8.75
N ASN A 285 -11.59 13.83 -8.61
CA ASN A 285 -12.28 13.46 -7.37
C ASN A 285 -12.96 12.09 -7.53
N VAL A 286 -13.46 11.52 -6.44
CA VAL A 286 -14.05 10.16 -6.49
C VAL A 286 -15.31 10.03 -7.37
N PHE A 287 -15.97 11.14 -7.71
CA PHE A 287 -17.23 11.15 -8.47
C PHE A 287 -17.06 11.43 -9.97
N THR A 288 -15.89 11.88 -10.42
CA THR A 288 -15.65 12.21 -11.84
C THR A 288 -15.30 11.01 -12.68
N LEU A 289 -14.86 9.91 -12.05
CA LEU A 289 -14.46 8.67 -12.71
C LEU A 289 -13.42 8.90 -13.82
N ASP A 290 -12.57 9.92 -13.69
CA ASP A 290 -11.49 10.28 -14.62
C ASP A 290 -10.13 9.70 -14.18
N PHE A 291 -10.18 8.52 -13.56
CA PHE A 291 -9.02 7.90 -12.95
C PHE A 291 -8.05 7.34 -13.98
N ASN A 292 -6.77 7.52 -13.67
CA ASN A 292 -5.67 6.82 -14.31
C ASN A 292 -4.81 6.14 -13.24
N ILE A 293 -4.10 5.11 -13.67
CA ILE A 293 -3.11 4.39 -12.88
C ILE A 293 -1.75 5.05 -13.09
N TRP A 294 -1.13 5.43 -11.98
CA TRP A 294 0.17 6.06 -11.90
C TRP A 294 1.17 5.13 -11.22
N GLN A 295 2.45 5.37 -11.49
CA GLN A 295 3.55 4.71 -10.83
C GLN A 295 4.61 5.72 -10.36
N VAL A 296 5.32 5.35 -9.30
CA VAL A 296 6.52 6.05 -8.86
C VAL A 296 7.55 5.04 -8.38
N LYS A 297 8.78 5.17 -8.86
CA LYS A 297 9.91 4.35 -8.41
C LYS A 297 10.36 4.80 -7.03
N VAL A 298 10.72 3.86 -6.17
CA VAL A 298 11.34 4.14 -4.89
C VAL A 298 12.76 3.59 -4.86
N THR A 299 13.71 4.46 -4.52
CA THR A 299 15.14 4.14 -4.46
C THR A 299 15.63 4.41 -3.04
N PRO A 300 16.27 3.45 -2.36
CA PRO A 300 16.85 3.69 -1.05
C PRO A 300 18.04 4.64 -1.16
N VAL A 301 18.23 5.50 -0.16
CA VAL A 301 19.48 6.25 -0.01
C VAL A 301 20.52 5.31 0.62
N VAL A 302 21.54 4.94 -0.16
CA VAL A 302 22.54 3.94 0.25
C VAL A 302 23.96 4.51 0.41
N ASP A 303 24.20 5.75 -0.05
CA ASP A 303 25.38 6.53 0.31
C ASP A 303 25.09 7.22 1.65
N LEU A 304 25.42 6.51 2.73
CA LEU A 304 25.06 6.84 4.11
C LEU A 304 26.02 7.89 4.69
N ASN A 305 27.26 7.92 4.23
CA ASN A 305 28.26 8.89 4.67
C ASN A 305 28.32 10.15 3.78
N LYS A 306 27.62 10.16 2.64
CA LYS A 306 27.49 11.24 1.64
C LYS A 306 28.83 11.59 0.97
N ASP A 307 29.62 10.58 0.64
CA ASP A 307 30.92 10.74 -0.03
C ASP A 307 30.89 10.47 -1.54
N ASP A 308 29.69 10.31 -2.11
CA ASP A 308 29.41 9.97 -3.51
C ASP A 308 29.87 8.55 -3.93
N ALA A 309 30.19 7.68 -2.97
CA ALA A 309 30.44 6.25 -3.16
C ALA A 309 29.48 5.40 -2.32
N VAL A 310 29.25 4.15 -2.75
CA VAL A 310 28.56 3.13 -1.94
C VAL A 310 29.57 2.03 -1.68
N ASP A 311 30.20 2.06 -0.51
CA ASP A 311 31.35 1.22 -0.20
C ASP A 311 31.36 0.70 1.25
N THR A 312 32.51 0.16 1.68
CA THR A 312 32.66 -0.38 3.04
C THR A 312 32.48 0.64 4.16
N PHE A 313 32.62 1.94 3.88
CA PHE A 313 32.36 3.02 4.84
C PHE A 313 30.86 3.18 5.12
N ASP A 314 29.99 2.99 4.13
CA ASP A 314 28.54 2.95 4.36
C ASP A 314 28.14 1.76 5.22
N VAL A 315 28.80 0.61 5.03
CA VAL A 315 28.59 -0.55 5.91
C VAL A 315 28.93 -0.20 7.36
N PHE A 316 29.99 0.56 7.60
CA PHE A 316 30.33 1.01 8.95
C PHE A 316 29.32 2.02 9.52
N GLU A 317 28.78 2.92 8.69
CA GLU A 317 27.70 3.81 9.10
C GLU A 317 26.45 3.02 9.51
N LEU A 318 26.04 2.04 8.71
CA LEU A 318 24.90 1.19 8.99
C LEU A 318 25.10 0.38 10.29
N LEU A 319 26.23 -0.31 10.42
CA LEU A 319 26.56 -1.10 11.61
C LEU A 319 26.75 -0.24 12.87
N GLY A 320 27.16 1.02 12.71
CA GLY A 320 27.25 2.00 13.80
C GLY A 320 25.90 2.37 14.40
N ASN A 321 24.81 2.15 13.65
CA ASN A 321 23.43 2.47 14.03
C ASN A 321 22.56 1.22 14.21
N TRP A 322 23.18 0.05 14.41
CA TRP A 322 22.47 -1.23 14.55
C TRP A 322 21.46 -1.24 15.70
N GLY A 323 20.25 -1.74 15.41
CA GLY A 323 19.14 -1.87 16.35
C GLY A 323 18.04 -0.84 16.11
N PRO A 324 17.11 -0.69 17.08
CA PRO A 324 16.01 0.26 16.97
C PRO A 324 16.53 1.67 16.76
N THR A 325 16.03 2.34 15.72
CA THR A 325 16.52 3.65 15.30
C THR A 325 15.37 4.62 15.13
N ASP A 326 15.61 5.88 15.51
CA ASP A 326 14.82 7.02 15.07
C ASP A 326 15.55 7.78 13.93
N ASN A 327 16.59 7.19 13.33
CA ASN A 327 17.33 7.78 12.24
C ASN A 327 17.07 7.03 10.93
N SER A 328 16.33 7.75 10.10
CA SER A 328 15.86 7.38 8.80
C SER A 328 16.92 7.10 7.76
N LEU A 329 18.11 7.66 7.95
CA LEU A 329 19.19 7.43 7.02
C LEU A 329 19.59 5.94 6.96
N TYR A 330 19.37 5.18 8.04
CA TYR A 330 19.95 3.83 8.19
C TYR A 330 18.93 2.69 8.11
N ASP A 331 17.64 2.97 8.15
CA ASP A 331 16.53 2.00 8.22
C ASP A 331 15.97 1.66 6.83
N ILE A 332 16.84 1.42 5.85
CA ILE A 332 16.50 1.36 4.42
C ILE A 332 15.70 0.11 4.00
N ALA A 333 15.45 -0.84 4.91
CA ALA A 333 14.69 -2.05 4.67
C ALA A 333 13.72 -2.36 5.82
N PRO A 334 12.60 -3.06 5.55
CA PRO A 334 12.11 -3.45 4.24
C PRO A 334 11.71 -2.23 3.40
N MET A 335 11.96 -2.35 2.10
CA MET A 335 11.62 -1.31 1.16
C MET A 335 10.10 -1.11 1.10
N PRO A 336 9.62 0.11 0.81
CA PRO A 336 10.37 1.34 0.63
C PRO A 336 10.28 2.25 1.86
N PHE A 337 10.20 1.72 3.09
CA PHE A 337 9.92 2.56 4.25
C PHE A 337 10.74 2.31 5.52
N GLY A 338 11.42 1.18 5.64
CA GLY A 338 12.04 0.78 6.89
C GLY A 338 11.04 0.18 7.88
N ASP A 339 11.54 -0.58 8.86
CA ASP A 339 10.75 -1.15 9.96
C ASP A 339 11.03 -0.49 11.33
N GLY A 340 11.86 0.55 11.35
CA GLY A 340 12.33 1.25 12.53
C GLY A 340 13.51 0.56 13.22
N VAL A 341 14.14 -0.43 12.58
CA VAL A 341 15.23 -1.24 13.15
C VAL A 341 16.31 -1.50 12.11
N VAL A 342 17.47 -0.86 12.28
CA VAL A 342 18.64 -1.18 11.46
C VAL A 342 19.13 -2.60 11.78
N ASN A 343 19.01 -3.50 10.81
CA ASN A 343 19.29 -4.92 10.97
C ASN A 343 19.87 -5.55 9.69
N GLY A 344 19.76 -6.88 9.59
CA GLY A 344 20.32 -7.64 8.47
C GLY A 344 19.64 -7.35 7.13
N GLU A 345 18.35 -7.00 7.14
CA GLU A 345 17.60 -6.64 5.93
C GLU A 345 18.16 -5.36 5.31
N ASP A 346 18.50 -4.35 6.12
CA ASP A 346 19.13 -3.11 5.65
C ASP A 346 20.50 -3.38 5.04
N LEU A 347 21.28 -4.25 5.67
CA LEU A 347 22.60 -4.63 5.19
C LEU A 347 22.52 -5.37 3.84
N ILE A 348 21.47 -6.16 3.62
CA ILE A 348 21.22 -6.82 2.33
C ILE A 348 20.96 -5.76 1.26
N VAL A 349 20.07 -4.80 1.51
CA VAL A 349 19.77 -3.71 0.57
C VAL A 349 21.04 -2.91 0.24
N LEU A 350 21.83 -2.55 1.26
CA LEU A 350 23.11 -1.85 1.05
C LEU A 350 24.09 -2.69 0.20
N ALA A 351 24.25 -3.97 0.52
CA ALA A 351 25.18 -4.86 -0.18
C ALA A 351 24.80 -5.08 -1.65
N GLU A 352 23.51 -5.15 -1.98
CA GLU A 352 23.03 -5.25 -3.36
C GLU A 352 23.47 -4.04 -4.21
N HIS A 353 23.48 -2.84 -3.61
CA HIS A 353 23.89 -1.61 -4.28
C HIS A 353 25.41 -1.50 -4.42
N MET A 354 26.19 -2.16 -3.56
CA MET A 354 27.65 -2.29 -3.73
C MET A 354 28.01 -3.20 -4.91
N LEU A 355 27.28 -4.30 -5.12
CA LEU A 355 27.57 -5.29 -6.17
C LEU A 355 27.28 -4.77 -7.59
N ILE A 356 26.29 -3.88 -7.74
CA ILE A 356 26.00 -3.24 -9.03
C ILE A 356 27.18 -2.36 -9.48
N TYR A 357 27.89 -1.73 -8.53
CA TYR A 357 29.05 -0.89 -8.82
C TYR A 357 30.20 -1.70 -9.40
N GLU A 358 30.52 -2.86 -8.83
CA GLU A 358 31.58 -3.76 -9.35
C GLU A 358 31.28 -4.26 -10.77
N GLN A 359 30.03 -4.66 -11.06
CA GLN A 359 29.65 -5.09 -12.42
C GLN A 359 29.75 -3.96 -13.46
N SER A 360 29.49 -2.72 -13.05
CA SER A 360 29.62 -1.55 -13.92
C SER A 360 31.08 -1.20 -14.23
N ILE A 361 32.01 -1.49 -13.32
CA ILE A 361 33.46 -1.33 -13.53
C ILE A 361 33.96 -2.41 -14.51
N ASP A 362 33.56 -3.67 -14.30
CA ASP A 362 33.95 -4.78 -15.16
C ASP A 362 33.41 -4.64 -16.60
N ALA A 363 32.20 -4.10 -16.76
CA ALA A 363 31.59 -3.85 -18.07
C ALA A 363 32.23 -2.68 -18.85
N ASN A 364 32.83 -1.72 -18.15
CA ASN A 364 33.49 -0.55 -18.75
C ASN A 364 35.00 -0.73 -18.97
N GLY A 365 35.56 -1.89 -18.60
CA GLY A 365 36.91 -2.30 -18.97
C GLY A 365 38.00 -1.29 -18.62
N LEU A 366 38.31 -1.18 -17.33
CA LEU A 366 39.64 -0.72 -16.88
C LEU A 366 40.60 -1.90 -16.71
#